data_AF-A0A430QR42-F1
#
_entry.id   AF-A0A430QR42-F1
#
_cell.length_a   1.000
_cell.length_b   1.000
_cell.length_c   1.000
_cell.angle_alpha   90.00
_cell.angle_beta   90.00
_cell.angle_gamma   90.00
#
_symmetry.space_group_name_H-M   'P 1'
#
loop_
_entity.id
_entity.type
_entity.pdbx_description
1 polymer ?
#
loop_
_entity_poly.entity_id
_entity_poly.type
_entity_poly.pdbx_seq_one_letter_code
_entity_poly.pdbx_strand_id
1 'polypeptide(L)'
;MSVGNDGLHNNEIFLQIRVEKSRYFRREGADIHSDITVSLSQAALGGKIRVQGIYENMLVTIPAGSCSNDRIRLPGKGISRINGYGYGDHYIHIHIQAPKKLTDLQRALLLAYAETENNVTGSVEGVTSTDKRELCDLDYNSLCYACMLLVSFETQLHFYGKRAIDTTPGFILSRIRLAIQDPNEPQEEAKSQEIDSDTVVKNSSKDYV
;
A
#
# COMPACT_ATOMS: atom_id res chain seq x y z
N MET A 1 29.53 76.33 -32.05
CA MET A 1 28.99 74.98 -32.32
C MET A 1 29.16 74.18 -31.04
N SER A 2 28.07 74.01 -30.27
CA SER A 2 28.10 73.15 -29.08
C SER A 2 27.82 71.73 -29.54
N VAL A 3 28.81 70.84 -29.41
CA VAL A 3 28.66 69.41 -29.71
C VAL A 3 27.79 68.81 -28.61
N GLY A 4 26.61 68.33 -28.97
CA GLY A 4 25.69 67.66 -28.06
C GLY A 4 26.29 66.33 -27.62
N ASN A 5 26.43 66.15 -26.30
CA ASN A 5 26.71 64.87 -25.70
C ASN A 5 25.33 64.19 -25.52
N ASP A 6 24.94 63.34 -26.45
CA ASP A 6 23.74 62.50 -26.35
C ASP A 6 24.01 61.38 -25.34
N GLY A 7 23.91 61.76 -24.06
CA GLY A 7 23.88 60.83 -22.95
C GLY A 7 22.68 59.90 -23.10
N LEU A 8 22.90 58.77 -23.78
CA LEU A 8 21.97 57.66 -23.82
C LEU A 8 22.05 56.96 -22.46
N HIS A 9 21.21 57.40 -21.52
CA HIS A 9 21.08 56.80 -20.21
C HIS A 9 20.32 55.49 -20.39
N ASN A 10 21.06 54.38 -20.52
CA ASN A 10 20.46 53.04 -20.53
C ASN A 10 19.94 52.75 -19.12
N ASN A 11 18.68 53.05 -18.89
CA ASN A 11 17.99 52.75 -17.63
C ASN A 11 17.70 51.24 -17.58
N GLU A 12 18.58 50.48 -16.94
CA GLU A 12 18.36 49.05 -16.67
C GLU A 12 17.48 48.86 -15.43
N ILE A 13 16.56 47.90 -15.49
CA ILE A 13 15.69 47.53 -14.36
C ILE A 13 16.05 46.11 -13.92
N PHE A 14 16.51 45.97 -12.68
CA PHE A 14 16.75 44.67 -12.07
C PHE A 14 15.47 44.20 -11.37
N LEU A 15 14.85 43.16 -11.94
CA LEU A 15 13.67 42.50 -11.36
C LEU A 15 14.13 41.28 -10.56
N GLN A 16 14.01 41.33 -9.23
CA GLN A 16 14.23 40.17 -8.38
C GLN A 16 12.92 39.43 -8.14
N ILE A 17 12.74 38.28 -8.78
CA ILE A 17 11.57 37.41 -8.55
C ILE A 17 11.83 36.54 -7.31
N ARG A 18 10.95 36.63 -6.32
CA ARG A 18 10.94 35.71 -5.16
C ARG A 18 9.75 34.77 -5.29
N VAL A 19 10.03 33.47 -5.31
CA VAL A 19 9.00 32.43 -5.39
C VAL A 19 8.59 32.04 -3.97
N GLU A 20 7.29 32.01 -3.71
CA GLU A 20 6.75 31.57 -2.42
C GLU A 20 6.91 30.05 -2.23
N LYS A 21 7.05 29.61 -0.98
CA LYS A 21 7.14 28.19 -0.65
C LYS A 21 5.79 27.51 -0.90
N SER A 22 5.79 26.46 -1.72
CA SER A 22 4.61 25.61 -1.90
C SER A 22 4.45 24.63 -0.73
N ARG A 23 3.21 24.24 -0.43
CA ARG A 23 2.90 23.19 0.55
C ARG A 23 3.16 21.78 0.01
N TYR A 24 3.08 21.59 -1.30
CA TYR A 24 3.14 20.27 -1.95
C TYR A 24 4.49 19.98 -2.59
N PHE A 25 5.18 21.02 -3.08
CA PHE A 25 6.42 20.88 -3.83
C PHE A 25 7.56 21.63 -3.17
N ARG A 26 8.70 20.97 -3.06
CA ARG A 26 9.99 21.59 -2.71
C ARG A 26 10.86 21.62 -3.95
N ARG A 27 11.37 22.80 -4.29
CA ARG A 27 12.24 22.98 -5.46
C ARG A 27 13.70 22.99 -5.03
N GLU A 28 14.52 22.18 -5.69
CA GLU A 28 15.97 22.18 -5.55
C GLU A 28 16.59 22.33 -6.95
N GLY A 29 16.99 23.56 -7.30
CA GLY A 29 17.49 23.86 -8.64
C GLY A 29 16.44 23.68 -9.74
N ALA A 30 16.64 22.69 -10.61
CA ALA A 30 15.68 22.28 -11.65
C ALA A 30 14.78 21.10 -11.21
N ASP A 31 15.15 20.44 -10.11
CA ASP A 31 14.47 19.25 -9.63
C ASP A 31 13.39 19.61 -8.62
N ILE A 32 12.38 18.75 -8.54
CA ILE A 32 11.21 18.92 -7.69
C ILE A 32 11.11 17.74 -6.76
N HIS A 33 10.78 17.99 -5.50
CA HIS A 33 10.49 16.98 -4.50
C HIS A 33 9.06 17.12 -4.03
N SER A 34 8.34 16.00 -3.96
CA SER A 34 7.02 15.93 -3.35
C SER A 34 6.95 14.76 -2.38
N ASP A 35 6.17 14.91 -1.31
CA ASP A 35 5.92 13.84 -0.36
C ASP A 35 4.57 13.19 -0.67
N ILE A 36 4.53 11.86 -0.72
CA ILE A 36 3.30 11.10 -0.87
C ILE A 36 3.10 10.16 0.31
N THR A 37 1.86 10.05 0.76
CA THR A 37 1.46 9.08 1.77
C THR A 37 0.85 7.87 1.13
N VAL A 38 1.35 6.68 1.44
CA VAL A 38 0.89 5.41 0.90
C VAL A 38 0.30 4.54 2.01
N SER A 39 -0.67 3.70 1.66
CA SER A 39 -1.26 2.76 2.62
C SER A 39 -0.29 1.61 2.92
N LEU A 40 -0.45 0.98 4.10
CA LEU A 40 0.33 -0.19 4.49
C LEU A 40 0.23 -1.32 3.45
N SER A 41 -0.99 -1.62 2.96
CA SER A 41 -1.22 -2.65 1.96
C SER A 41 -0.54 -2.33 0.63
N GLN A 42 -0.56 -1.08 0.19
CA GLN A 42 0.08 -0.66 -1.06
C GLN A 42 1.61 -0.66 -0.95
N ALA A 43 2.16 -0.33 0.22
CA ALA A 43 3.60 -0.43 0.45
C ALA A 43 4.07 -1.89 0.46
N ALA A 44 3.31 -2.77 1.12
CA ALA A 44 3.65 -4.20 1.22
C ALA A 44 3.46 -4.95 -0.11
N LEU A 45 2.30 -4.80 -0.76
CA LEU A 45 1.93 -5.56 -1.96
C LEU A 45 2.28 -4.85 -3.27
N GLY A 46 2.63 -3.57 -3.21
CA GLY A 46 2.76 -2.70 -4.37
C GLY A 46 1.40 -2.15 -4.84
N GLY A 47 1.44 -1.30 -5.86
CA GLY A 47 0.23 -0.74 -6.45
C GLY A 47 0.50 0.42 -7.38
N LYS A 48 -0.54 1.20 -7.68
CA LYS A 48 -0.42 2.42 -8.48
C LYS A 48 -1.13 3.57 -7.78
N ILE A 49 -0.50 4.74 -7.76
CA ILE A 49 -1.06 5.96 -7.17
C ILE A 49 -1.01 7.09 -8.18
N ARG A 50 -2.02 7.98 -8.14
CA ARG A 50 -2.00 9.21 -8.92
C ARG A 50 -1.30 10.29 -8.10
N VAL A 51 -0.22 10.83 -8.64
CA VAL A 51 0.58 11.90 -8.03
C VAL A 51 0.42 13.18 -8.83
N GLN A 52 0.28 14.30 -8.12
CA GLN A 52 0.25 15.60 -8.75
C GLN A 52 1.66 15.99 -9.19
N GLY A 53 1.86 16.20 -10.50
CA GLY A 53 3.04 16.86 -11.04
C GLY A 53 2.83 18.37 -11.16
N ILE A 54 3.88 19.10 -11.55
CA ILE A 54 3.77 20.54 -11.81
C ILE A 54 2.90 20.85 -13.03
N TYR A 55 3.00 20.02 -14.07
CA TYR A 55 2.28 20.23 -15.33
C TYR A 55 1.01 19.39 -15.41
N GLU A 56 1.09 18.13 -14.99
CA GLU A 56 0.01 17.15 -15.13
C GLU A 56 0.02 16.14 -13.97
N ASN A 57 -1.13 15.51 -13.75
CA ASN A 57 -1.24 14.38 -12.83
C ASN A 57 -0.71 13.11 -13.49
N MET A 58 0.17 12.38 -12.81
CA MET A 58 0.83 11.20 -13.33
C MET A 58 0.46 9.96 -12.52
N LEU A 59 0.39 8.81 -13.19
CA LEU A 59 0.20 7.52 -12.52
C LEU A 59 1.58 6.91 -12.23
N VAL A 60 1.89 6.72 -10.95
CA VAL A 60 3.17 6.19 -10.48
C VAL A 60 2.96 4.80 -9.91
N THR A 61 3.78 3.84 -10.35
CA THR A 61 3.78 2.48 -9.83
C THR A 61 4.66 2.40 -8.59
N ILE A 62 4.10 1.87 -7.51
CA ILE A 62 4.79 1.62 -6.25
C ILE A 62 5.23 0.15 -6.24
N PRO A 63 6.53 -0.14 -6.11
CA PRO A 63 7.00 -1.52 -6.02
C PRO A 63 6.55 -2.17 -4.70
N ALA A 64 6.35 -3.49 -4.74
CA ALA A 64 6.08 -4.25 -3.53
C ALA A 64 7.29 -4.18 -2.58
N GLY A 65 7.02 -4.11 -1.27
CA GLY A 65 8.06 -3.95 -0.25
C GLY A 65 8.67 -2.54 -0.18
N SER A 66 7.94 -1.50 -0.61
CA SER A 66 8.40 -0.11 -0.49
C SER A 66 8.48 0.32 0.98
N CYS A 67 9.52 1.08 1.33
CA CYS A 67 9.78 1.60 2.67
C CYS A 67 9.51 3.12 2.79
N SER A 68 9.34 3.61 4.02
CA SER A 68 8.95 5.02 4.34
C SER A 68 9.99 6.11 4.06
N ASN A 69 11.08 5.79 3.40
CA ASN A 69 12.13 6.74 2.98
C ASN A 69 12.56 6.50 1.52
N ASP A 70 11.83 5.62 0.82
CA ASP A 70 12.13 5.31 -0.56
C ASP A 70 11.79 6.49 -1.46
N ARG A 71 12.59 6.61 -2.53
CA ARG A 71 12.49 7.71 -3.48
C ARG A 71 12.27 7.16 -4.87
N ILE A 72 11.17 7.55 -5.50
CA ILE A 72 10.88 7.27 -6.90
C ILE A 72 11.28 8.49 -7.73
N ARG A 73 12.14 8.27 -8.73
CA ARG A 73 12.55 9.32 -9.68
C ARG A 73 11.69 9.25 -10.94
N LEU A 74 11.07 10.37 -11.29
CA LEU A 74 10.38 10.58 -12.56
C LEU A 74 11.22 11.48 -13.46
N PRO A 75 11.89 10.93 -14.48
CA PRO A 75 12.81 11.68 -15.31
C PRO A 75 12.07 12.70 -16.19
N GLY A 76 12.60 13.92 -16.30
CA GLY A 76 12.08 14.97 -17.19
C GLY A 76 10.73 15.57 -16.76
N LYS A 77 10.28 15.28 -15.53
CA LYS A 77 9.05 15.84 -14.94
C LYS A 77 9.32 17.00 -13.97
N GLY A 78 10.57 17.49 -13.96
CA GLY A 78 11.05 18.66 -13.24
C GLY A 78 10.74 19.99 -13.92
N ILE A 79 11.35 21.07 -13.44
CA ILE A 79 11.22 22.40 -14.04
C ILE A 79 12.21 22.52 -15.20
N SER A 80 11.85 23.31 -16.21
CA SER A 80 12.76 23.67 -17.31
C SER A 80 14.02 24.37 -16.79
N ARG A 81 15.20 24.00 -17.33
CA ARG A 81 16.48 24.60 -16.94
C ARG A 81 16.62 26.00 -17.55
N ILE A 82 17.00 26.98 -16.72
CA ILE A 82 17.11 28.38 -17.15
C ILE A 82 18.34 28.59 -18.07
N ASN A 83 19.44 27.90 -17.78
CA ASN A 83 20.73 28.07 -18.47
C ASN A 83 21.08 26.90 -19.41
N GLY A 84 20.10 26.12 -19.87
CA GLY A 84 20.36 24.96 -20.72
C GLY A 84 19.12 24.32 -21.32
N TYR A 85 19.31 23.23 -22.05
CA TYR A 85 18.21 22.47 -22.64
C TYR A 85 17.72 21.37 -21.70
N GLY A 86 16.41 21.15 -21.69
CA GLY A 86 15.76 20.06 -20.99
C GLY A 86 15.11 20.43 -19.65
N TYR A 87 14.53 19.42 -19.03
CA TYR A 87 13.81 19.51 -17.75
C TYR A 87 14.64 18.85 -16.65
N GLY A 88 14.44 19.29 -15.40
CA GLY A 88 14.88 18.52 -14.24
C GLY A 88 14.02 17.27 -14.03
N ASP A 89 14.18 16.65 -12.87
CA ASP A 89 13.45 15.46 -12.47
C ASP A 89 12.50 15.71 -11.30
N HIS A 90 11.50 14.85 -11.16
CA HIS A 90 10.58 14.87 -10.02
C HIS A 90 10.84 13.66 -9.13
N TYR A 91 11.32 13.94 -7.92
CA TYR A 91 11.55 12.96 -6.87
C TYR A 91 10.33 12.88 -5.94
N ILE A 92 9.81 11.68 -5.79
CA ILE A 92 8.68 11.39 -4.92
C ILE A 92 9.21 10.67 -3.69
N HIS A 93 9.01 11.25 -2.51
CA HIS A 93 9.33 10.65 -1.22
C HIS A 93 8.12 9.88 -0.71
N ILE A 94 8.29 8.60 -0.44
CA ILE A 94 7.21 7.72 0.03
C ILE A 94 7.16 7.75 1.56
N HIS A 95 5.98 7.96 2.13
CA HIS A 95 5.72 7.80 3.55
C HIS A 95 4.58 6.81 3.77
N ILE A 96 4.82 5.76 4.55
CA ILE A 96 3.78 4.77 4.86
C ILE A 96 2.96 5.29 6.03
N GLN A 97 1.63 5.37 5.84
CA GLN A 97 0.71 5.76 6.88
C GLN A 97 -0.09 4.54 7.36
N ALA A 98 0.10 4.19 8.63
CA ALA A 98 -0.75 3.21 9.29
C ALA A 98 -2.16 3.78 9.55
N PRO A 99 -3.24 3.00 9.34
CA PRO A 99 -4.60 3.44 9.61
C PRO A 99 -4.82 3.65 11.11
N LYS A 100 -5.46 4.77 11.49
CA LYS A 100 -5.75 5.10 12.91
C LYS A 100 -6.93 4.32 13.49
N LYS A 101 -7.84 3.89 12.62
CA LYS A 101 -9.05 3.13 12.97
C LYS A 101 -9.08 1.87 12.13
N LEU A 102 -9.28 0.74 12.77
CA LEU A 102 -9.37 -0.58 12.14
C LEU A 102 -10.75 -1.15 12.44
N THR A 103 -11.37 -1.77 11.45
CA THR A 103 -12.54 -2.62 11.68
C THR A 103 -12.10 -3.90 12.38
N ASP A 104 -13.03 -4.61 13.03
CA ASP A 104 -12.73 -5.87 13.73
C ASP A 104 -12.10 -6.90 12.78
N LEU A 105 -12.61 -6.97 11.54
CA LEU A 105 -12.04 -7.79 10.47
C LEU A 105 -10.60 -7.38 10.12
N GLN A 106 -10.35 -6.08 9.90
CA GLN A 106 -9.00 -5.60 9.57
C GLN A 106 -8.01 -5.87 10.71
N ARG A 107 -8.46 -5.73 11.96
CA ARG A 107 -7.66 -6.04 13.14
C ARG A 107 -7.32 -7.54 13.21
N ALA A 108 -8.30 -8.41 13.00
CA ALA A 108 -8.09 -9.85 13.00
C ALA A 108 -7.07 -10.28 11.93
N LEU A 109 -7.14 -9.70 10.72
CA LEU A 109 -6.18 -9.96 9.64
C LEU A 109 -4.75 -9.51 9.99
N LEU A 110 -4.61 -8.34 10.62
CA LEU A 110 -3.29 -7.84 11.05
C LEU A 110 -2.69 -8.68 12.18
N LEU A 111 -3.52 -9.16 13.12
CA LEU A 111 -3.07 -10.09 14.16
C LEU A 111 -2.60 -11.42 13.57
N ALA A 112 -3.36 -11.97 12.62
CA ALA A 112 -2.97 -13.19 11.91
C ALA A 112 -1.66 -13.01 11.13
N TYR A 113 -1.46 -11.86 10.49
CA TYR A 113 -0.18 -11.54 9.85
C TYR A 113 0.97 -11.50 10.86
N ALA A 114 0.78 -10.79 11.98
CA ALA A 114 1.80 -10.65 13.03
C ALA A 114 2.19 -11.99 13.68
N GLU A 115 1.29 -12.97 13.76
CA GLU A 115 1.61 -14.34 14.22
C GLU A 115 2.57 -15.07 13.28
N THR A 116 2.52 -14.77 11.98
CA THR A 116 3.37 -15.39 10.95
C THR A 116 4.66 -14.62 10.69
N GLU A 117 4.80 -13.42 11.25
CA GLU A 117 5.93 -12.54 11.04
C GLU A 117 7.14 -12.99 11.86
N ASN A 118 8.26 -13.29 11.20
CA ASN A 118 9.48 -13.80 11.86
C ASN A 118 10.46 -12.69 12.25
N ASN A 119 10.31 -11.47 11.74
CA ASN A 119 11.29 -10.39 11.88
C ASN A 119 10.78 -9.22 12.71
N VAL A 120 10.26 -9.52 13.90
CA VAL A 120 9.82 -8.50 14.86
C VAL A 120 10.89 -8.31 15.92
N THR A 121 11.32 -7.06 16.10
CA THR A 121 12.13 -6.66 17.27
C THR A 121 11.20 -6.05 18.32
N GLY A 122 10.87 -6.79 19.37
CA GLY A 122 9.97 -6.36 20.45
C GLY A 122 8.75 -7.27 20.63
N SER A 123 7.66 -6.72 21.16
CA SER A 123 6.39 -7.43 21.36
C SER A 123 5.25 -6.78 20.58
N VAL A 124 4.42 -7.57 19.91
CA VAL A 124 3.16 -7.11 19.32
C VAL A 124 2.03 -7.37 20.31
N GLU A 125 1.26 -6.33 20.63
CA GLU A 125 0.10 -6.48 21.51
C GLU A 125 -0.95 -7.41 20.90
N GLY A 126 -1.40 -8.40 21.68
CA GLY A 126 -2.41 -9.36 21.26
C GLY A 126 -1.86 -10.62 20.56
N VAL A 127 -0.55 -10.69 20.31
CA VAL A 127 0.12 -11.91 19.83
C VAL A 127 0.86 -12.56 20.98
N THR A 128 0.46 -13.78 21.37
CA THR A 128 1.22 -14.57 22.34
C THR A 128 2.33 -15.31 21.60
N SER A 129 3.56 -14.78 21.63
CA SER A 129 4.75 -15.52 21.18
C SER A 129 4.93 -16.72 22.09
N THR A 130 4.43 -17.88 21.67
CA THR A 130 4.83 -19.14 22.29
C THR A 130 6.23 -19.39 21.75
N ASP A 131 7.26 -19.14 22.56
CA ASP A 131 8.65 -19.43 22.22
C ASP A 131 8.74 -20.90 21.77
N LYS A 132 8.85 -21.14 20.46
CA LYS A 132 9.13 -22.47 19.90
C LYS A 132 10.58 -22.91 20.17
N ARG A 133 11.20 -22.41 21.24
CA ARG A 133 12.52 -22.86 21.72
C ARG A 133 12.43 -23.99 22.74
N GLU A 134 11.22 -24.41 23.16
CA GLU A 134 11.04 -25.57 24.05
C GLU A 134 10.53 -26.85 23.35
N LEU A 135 10.41 -26.90 22.02
CA LEU A 135 9.87 -28.07 21.30
C LEU A 135 10.83 -28.76 20.33
N CYS A 136 12.13 -28.47 20.39
CA CYS A 136 13.14 -29.13 19.56
C CYS A 136 14.37 -29.59 20.37
N ASP A 137 14.17 -30.24 21.51
CA ASP A 137 15.22 -31.03 22.21
C ASP A 137 14.64 -32.37 22.70
N LEU A 138 13.86 -33.06 21.85
CA LEU A 138 13.64 -34.49 22.03
C LEU A 138 14.23 -35.22 20.83
N ASP A 139 15.38 -35.82 21.13
CA ASP A 139 16.24 -36.57 20.24
C ASP A 139 15.48 -37.48 19.29
N TYR A 140 15.85 -37.33 18.02
CA TYR A 140 15.58 -38.21 16.91
C TYR A 140 16.25 -39.58 17.12
N ASN A 141 15.79 -40.37 18.10
CA ASN A 141 16.16 -41.80 18.22
C ASN A 141 15.23 -42.65 19.11
N SER A 142 14.06 -42.14 19.51
CA SER A 142 13.03 -42.96 20.17
C SER A 142 11.63 -42.76 19.60
N LEU A 143 11.52 -42.40 18.31
CA LEU A 143 10.29 -42.58 17.53
C LEU A 143 10.11 -44.07 17.18
N CYS A 144 10.06 -44.91 18.21
CA CYS A 144 9.75 -46.32 18.10
C CYS A 144 8.24 -46.48 18.35
N TYR A 145 7.51 -46.77 17.27
CA TYR A 145 6.19 -47.40 17.22
C TYR A 145 4.95 -46.67 17.76
N ALA A 146 5.04 -45.65 18.63
CA ALA A 146 3.83 -45.01 19.17
C ALA A 146 3.13 -44.05 18.17
N CYS A 147 3.85 -43.51 17.19
CA CYS A 147 3.33 -42.42 16.34
C CYS A 147 2.57 -42.90 15.08
N MET A 148 2.66 -44.18 14.71
CA MET A 148 1.98 -44.70 13.51
C MET A 148 0.56 -45.24 13.75
N LEU A 149 0.14 -45.44 15.01
CA LEU A 149 -1.18 -46.04 15.31
C LEU A 149 -2.28 -45.03 15.69
N LEU A 150 -1.99 -43.73 15.77
CA LEU A 150 -2.96 -42.72 16.22
C LEU A 150 -3.61 -41.90 15.10
N VAL A 151 -3.43 -42.26 13.82
CA VAL A 151 -4.19 -41.63 12.71
C VAL A 151 -5.57 -42.28 12.50
N SER A 152 -5.92 -43.27 13.32
CA SER A 152 -7.19 -43.99 13.23
C SER A 152 -7.83 -44.08 14.62
N PHE A 153 -8.42 -43.01 15.14
CA PHE A 153 -9.66 -43.05 15.94
C PHE A 153 -10.02 -41.63 16.40
N GLU A 154 -11.25 -41.24 16.10
CA GLU A 154 -11.87 -39.99 16.53
C GLU A 154 -11.94 -39.85 18.07
N THR A 155 -11.85 -38.59 18.50
CA THR A 155 -12.46 -38.03 19.72
C THR A 155 -12.09 -38.65 21.08
N GLN A 156 -11.35 -37.89 21.88
CA GLN A 156 -11.92 -37.42 23.14
C GLN A 156 -11.19 -36.20 23.69
N LEU A 157 -11.97 -35.13 23.82
CA LEU A 157 -11.77 -34.03 24.74
C LEU A 157 -11.31 -34.54 26.10
N HIS A 158 -10.16 -34.05 26.56
CA HIS A 158 -9.88 -33.58 27.92
C HIS A 158 -8.37 -33.63 28.14
N PHE A 159 -7.62 -32.59 27.76
CA PHE A 159 -6.37 -32.29 28.47
C PHE A 159 -6.09 -30.79 28.42
N TYR A 160 -6.32 -30.15 29.57
CA TYR A 160 -5.61 -28.99 30.11
C TYR A 160 -5.35 -27.81 29.17
N GLY A 161 -6.29 -26.84 29.19
CA GLY A 161 -6.00 -25.46 29.61
C GLY A 161 -4.96 -24.62 28.84
N LYS A 162 -4.37 -25.11 27.75
CA LYS A 162 -3.51 -24.34 26.86
C LYS A 162 -4.11 -24.42 25.46
N ARG A 163 -4.57 -23.27 24.96
CA ARG A 163 -5.04 -23.14 23.57
C ARG A 163 -3.82 -23.37 22.67
N ALA A 164 -3.61 -24.60 22.22
CA ALA A 164 -2.72 -24.86 21.11
C ALA A 164 -3.34 -24.15 19.89
N ILE A 165 -2.73 -23.05 19.47
CA ILE A 165 -3.06 -22.41 18.20
C ILE A 165 -2.37 -23.27 17.15
N ASP A 166 -3.15 -24.14 16.53
CA ASP A 166 -2.70 -24.91 15.39
C ASP A 166 -2.38 -23.90 14.27
N THR A 167 -1.10 -23.66 14.00
CA THR A 167 -0.63 -22.70 12.98
C THR A 167 -0.81 -23.21 11.55
N THR A 168 -1.55 -24.31 11.36
CA THR A 168 -1.89 -24.83 10.04
C THR A 168 -2.70 -23.77 9.27
N PRO A 169 -2.36 -23.43 8.01
CA PRO A 169 -3.03 -22.37 7.25
C PRO A 169 -4.58 -22.46 7.22
N GLY A 170 -5.13 -23.68 7.35
CA GLY A 170 -6.57 -23.92 7.40
C GLY A 170 -7.24 -23.52 8.73
N PHE A 171 -6.52 -23.49 9.85
CA PHE A 171 -7.06 -23.21 11.18
C PHE A 171 -7.18 -21.71 11.46
N ILE A 172 -6.24 -20.91 10.94
CA ILE A 172 -6.33 -19.43 11.01
C ILE A 172 -7.51 -18.94 10.15
N LEU A 173 -7.69 -19.51 8.95
CA LEU A 173 -8.82 -19.18 8.07
C LEU A 173 -10.18 -19.62 8.65
N SER A 174 -10.25 -20.75 9.36
CA SER A 174 -11.51 -21.18 10.00
C SER A 174 -11.92 -20.26 11.15
N ARG A 175 -10.96 -19.74 11.93
CA ARG A 175 -11.19 -18.72 12.97
C ARG A 175 -11.60 -17.37 12.40
N ILE A 176 -10.96 -16.92 11.32
CA ILE A 176 -11.35 -15.71 10.60
C ILE A 176 -12.79 -15.89 10.05
N ARG A 177 -13.10 -17.04 9.44
CA ARG A 177 -14.44 -17.35 8.92
C ARG A 177 -15.53 -17.37 10.01
N LEU A 178 -15.22 -17.89 11.20
CA LEU A 178 -16.13 -17.88 12.35
C LEU A 178 -16.29 -16.48 12.96
N ALA A 179 -15.27 -15.63 12.90
CA ALA A 179 -15.35 -14.23 13.34
C ALA A 179 -16.07 -13.31 12.33
N ILE A 180 -16.19 -13.74 11.06
CA ILE A 180 -16.88 -13.05 9.96
C ILE A 180 -18.39 -13.32 9.94
N GLN A 181 -18.93 -14.19 10.80
CA GLN A 181 -20.39 -14.35 10.93
C GLN A 181 -20.98 -13.10 11.60
N ASP A 182 -21.13 -12.04 10.81
CA ASP A 182 -21.94 -10.88 11.14
C ASP A 182 -23.40 -11.35 11.34
N PRO A 183 -24.03 -11.12 12.50
CA PRO A 183 -25.43 -11.50 12.73
C PRO A 183 -26.44 -10.68 11.92
N ASN A 184 -25.96 -9.76 11.05
CA ASN A 184 -26.78 -8.86 10.24
C ASN A 184 -26.36 -8.85 8.76
N GLU A 185 -26.08 -10.02 8.18
CA GLU A 185 -26.04 -10.15 6.72
C GLU A 185 -27.48 -10.31 6.19
N PRO A 186 -28.02 -9.38 5.38
CA PRO A 186 -29.28 -9.61 4.68
C PRO A 186 -29.07 -10.75 3.69
N GLN A 187 -29.92 -11.78 3.77
CA GLN A 187 -29.96 -12.89 2.84
C GLN A 187 -30.23 -12.36 1.43
N GLU A 188 -29.21 -12.32 0.57
CA GLU A 188 -29.40 -12.04 -0.85
C GLU A 188 -29.93 -13.33 -1.51
N GLU A 189 -31.26 -13.44 -1.58
CA GLU A 189 -31.94 -14.50 -2.31
C GLU A 189 -31.48 -14.50 -3.76
N ALA A 190 -30.88 -15.61 -4.18
CA ALA A 190 -30.58 -15.91 -5.56
C ALA A 190 -31.86 -15.86 -6.40
N LYS A 191 -32.04 -14.78 -7.16
CA LYS A 191 -33.01 -14.72 -8.26
C LYS A 191 -32.27 -14.85 -9.58
N SER A 192 -32.06 -16.10 -9.98
CA SER A 192 -31.80 -16.44 -11.38
C SER A 192 -32.93 -15.87 -12.23
N GLN A 193 -32.62 -14.88 -13.06
CA GLN A 193 -33.44 -14.55 -14.22
C GLN A 193 -32.61 -14.87 -15.45
N GLU A 194 -33.06 -15.94 -16.11
CA GLU A 194 -32.69 -16.30 -17.48
C GLU A 194 -32.88 -15.08 -18.39
N ILE A 195 -31.83 -14.69 -19.09
CA ILE A 195 -31.97 -13.77 -20.21
C ILE A 195 -32.11 -14.65 -21.44
N ASP A 196 -33.36 -14.88 -21.80
CA ASP A 196 -33.74 -15.48 -23.06
C ASP A 196 -33.30 -14.57 -24.21
N SER A 197 -32.68 -15.19 -25.20
CA SER A 197 -32.33 -14.59 -26.47
C SER A 197 -33.59 -14.17 -27.25
N ASP A 198 -33.40 -13.16 -28.10
CA ASP A 198 -34.31 -12.69 -29.14
C ASP A 198 -35.27 -11.56 -28.75
N THR A 199 -34.94 -10.34 -29.17
CA THR A 199 -35.79 -9.58 -30.10
C THR A 199 -34.97 -8.46 -30.76
N VAL A 200 -34.82 -8.60 -32.08
CA VAL A 200 -34.41 -7.56 -33.03
C VAL A 200 -35.53 -6.52 -33.17
N VAL A 201 -35.27 -5.24 -32.86
CA VAL A 201 -35.95 -4.10 -33.51
C VAL A 201 -34.95 -2.95 -33.71
N LYS A 202 -34.97 -2.42 -34.94
CA LYS A 202 -34.08 -1.44 -35.53
C LYS A 202 -34.41 0.02 -35.15
N ASN A 203 -33.45 0.91 -35.49
CA ASN A 203 -33.56 2.35 -35.78
C ASN A 203 -33.63 3.26 -34.53
N SER A 204 -32.85 4.34 -34.43
CA SER A 204 -32.76 5.46 -35.38
C SER A 204 -31.69 6.48 -34.94
N SER A 205 -31.15 7.21 -35.92
CA SER A 205 -30.28 8.38 -35.78
C SER A 205 -30.71 9.39 -34.72
N LYS A 206 -29.72 10.02 -34.06
CA LYS A 206 -29.54 11.48 -34.16
C LYS A 206 -28.19 11.92 -33.60
N ASP A 207 -27.49 12.64 -34.47
CA ASP A 207 -26.32 13.47 -34.20
C ASP A 207 -26.62 14.53 -33.12
N TYR A 208 -25.61 14.87 -32.31
CA TYR A 208 -25.41 16.24 -31.80
C TYR A 208 -23.91 16.49 -31.58
N VAL A 209 -23.40 17.39 -32.43
CA VAL A 209 -22.32 18.40 -32.30
C VAL A 209 -21.25 18.19 -31.24
#